data_AF-A0A1S7FQU9-F1
#
_entry.id   AF-A0A1S7FQU9-F1
#
_cell.length_a   1.000
_cell.length_b   1.000
_cell.length_c   1.000
_cell.angle_alpha   90.00
_cell.angle_beta   90.00
_cell.angle_gamma   90.00
#
_symmetry.space_group_name_H-M   'P 1'
#
loop_
_entity.id
_entity.type
_entity.pdbx_description
1 polymer ?
#
loop_
_entity_poly.entity_id
_entity_poly.type
_entity_poly.pdbx_seq_one_letter_code
_entity_poly.pdbx_strand_id
1 'polypeptide(L)'
;MKNKILLLLGFAMVLIGGLFLQSNQAKAAVLNLKPGATPEIRIYNTQVLQNAINQSKTAITIPKGNFEVTGSIILKSNVTILGVSTNPADSKITLNNGPMTTETGKGITTVNNLNLRNFTLQYNPTMPKYDFTKHNTNVYQNNLLEIGSVPKAESTANYHATYKKITKSNITVQNMILNANQVGSSVLSVAKATNVKIANNQILNSGLQGGITASYTDGLQIDGNTVKNSGRSGISLYQGNGSAKSPIYIRNNKVIDWMERYGGYHYNAAKANKVAPDMMLDGGIDSYGPANNYVSVTGNNVSLQNNNNKRNTDNQKIEQKWGVKNAQYVGYTGIRGSGIAHATYQNNIVTINSPDAISFMTFNLRLRNTYTAPKYILVENNKFTSQKISFPIRIFGGASENTLASGITIRKNTFTINGDIPTYYKTLIDVREKTETIGGKLTYFGTSLLTVTGNKINSKNVKQLVAGTPIRKLPVVNTLYLGQNTLNTKPFQNIGGYLDSVIQLPSYKKGVITGGVMWSFTDQSTKTIQLKDSAGKALTKPITLKKGALANFTLKPTYSAKPKLLWITSKIGKTAVTKKVPLYLF
;
A
#
# COMPACT_ATOMS: atom_id res chain seq x y z
N MET A 1 33.51 21.43 18.38
CA MET A 1 32.28 22.24 18.51
C MET A 1 31.13 21.88 17.54
N LYS A 2 31.15 20.73 16.83
CA LYS A 2 30.07 20.34 15.88
C LYS A 2 29.06 19.29 16.40
N ASN A 3 29.30 18.69 17.56
CA ASN A 3 28.43 17.63 18.11
C ASN A 3 27.42 18.11 19.17
N LYS A 4 27.48 19.36 19.63
CA LYS A 4 26.50 19.93 20.58
C LYS A 4 25.34 20.68 19.92
N ILE A 5 25.49 21.10 18.66
CA ILE A 5 24.43 21.82 17.91
C ILE A 5 23.36 20.86 17.36
N LEU A 6 23.71 19.60 17.10
CA LEU A 6 22.74 18.60 16.61
C LEU A 6 21.76 18.13 17.68
N LEU A 7 22.16 18.15 18.96
CA LEU A 7 21.27 17.81 20.08
C LEU A 7 20.28 18.94 20.40
N LEU A 8 20.70 20.20 20.25
CA LEU A 8 19.81 21.37 20.44
C LEU A 8 18.75 21.50 19.33
N LEU A 9 19.07 21.14 18.09
CA LEU A 9 18.11 21.16 16.97
C LEU A 9 17.08 20.01 17.07
N GLY A 10 17.46 18.87 17.65
CA GLY A 10 16.54 17.78 17.96
C GLY A 10 15.56 18.11 19.09
N PHE A 11 16.01 18.89 20.09
CA PHE A 11 15.16 19.34 21.20
C PHE A 11 14.25 20.52 20.80
N ALA A 12 14.72 21.42 19.93
CA ALA A 12 13.93 22.54 19.43
C ALA A 12 12.74 22.10 18.55
N MET A 13 12.87 21.01 17.78
CA MET A 13 11.73 20.46 17.01
C MET A 13 10.67 19.76 17.88
N VAL A 14 11.03 19.28 19.08
CA VAL A 14 10.07 18.72 20.04
C VAL A 14 9.36 19.84 20.81
N LEU A 15 10.02 20.99 21.04
CA LEU A 15 9.40 22.14 21.70
C LEU A 15 8.52 23.01 20.79
N ILE A 16 8.89 23.19 19.50
CA ILE A 16 8.13 24.05 18.58
C ILE A 16 6.80 23.40 18.14
N GLY A 17 6.67 22.08 18.27
CA GLY A 17 5.40 21.37 18.10
C GLY A 17 4.39 21.56 19.25
N GLY A 18 4.80 22.22 20.35
CA GLY A 18 3.98 22.45 21.54
C GLY A 18 3.56 23.90 21.79
N LEU A 19 4.05 24.88 21.02
CA LEU A 19 3.96 26.30 21.39
C LEU A 19 3.03 27.18 20.54
N PHE A 20 2.23 26.59 19.64
CA PHE A 20 1.14 27.32 18.99
C PHE A 20 -0.20 26.71 19.38
N LEU A 21 -0.74 27.20 20.51
CA LEU A 21 -2.16 27.34 20.87
C LEU A 21 -2.26 27.63 22.39
N GLN A 22 -1.69 28.75 22.86
CA GLN A 22 -2.19 29.40 24.07
C GLN A 22 -3.27 30.40 23.67
N SER A 23 -4.41 29.89 23.22
CA SER A 23 -5.65 30.66 23.14
C SER A 23 -6.46 30.30 24.39
N ASN A 24 -6.70 31.29 25.27
CA ASN A 24 -7.62 31.29 26.41
C ASN A 24 -8.24 29.91 26.75
N GLN A 25 -7.57 29.16 27.64
CA GLN A 25 -8.12 27.91 28.14
C GLN A 25 -9.30 28.20 29.08
N ALA A 26 -10.49 28.27 28.50
CA ALA A 26 -11.67 27.90 29.25
C ALA A 26 -11.44 26.48 29.80
N LYS A 27 -11.56 26.32 31.12
CA LYS A 27 -11.30 25.08 31.87
C LYS A 27 -11.99 23.91 31.14
N ALA A 28 -11.21 22.89 30.73
CA ALA A 28 -11.77 21.74 30.04
C ALA A 28 -12.83 21.06 30.93
N ALA A 29 -13.98 20.70 30.36
CA ALA A 29 -15.06 20.09 31.11
C ALA A 29 -14.72 18.62 31.36
N VAL A 30 -14.44 18.25 32.62
CA VAL A 30 -14.25 16.85 33.01
C VAL A 30 -15.62 16.19 33.13
N LEU A 31 -15.83 15.10 32.40
CA LEU A 31 -17.11 14.38 32.41
C LEU A 31 -17.32 13.67 33.75
N ASN A 32 -18.55 13.71 34.26
CA ASN A 32 -18.98 12.89 35.39
C ASN A 32 -19.47 11.53 34.88
N LEU A 33 -18.54 10.66 34.47
CA LEU A 33 -18.85 9.29 34.06
C LEU A 33 -18.79 8.34 35.26
N LYS A 34 -19.69 7.35 35.30
CA LYS A 34 -19.78 6.36 36.37
C LYS A 34 -19.07 5.05 35.97
N PRO A 35 -18.18 4.51 36.80
CA PRO A 35 -17.59 3.19 36.56
C PRO A 35 -18.67 2.10 36.71
N GLY A 36 -18.54 1.01 35.96
CA GLY A 36 -19.46 -0.13 36.02
C GLY A 36 -20.00 -0.55 34.64
N ALA A 37 -20.71 -1.68 34.63
CA ALA A 37 -21.15 -2.35 33.40
C ALA A 37 -22.66 -2.62 33.35
N THR A 38 -23.46 -2.11 34.30
CA THR A 38 -24.91 -2.31 34.27
C THR A 38 -25.55 -1.53 33.11
N PRO A 39 -26.70 -1.98 32.58
CA PRO A 39 -27.40 -1.26 31.52
C PRO A 39 -27.67 0.21 31.84
N GLU A 40 -28.05 0.53 33.08
CA GLU A 40 -28.37 1.89 33.54
C GLU A 40 -27.13 2.79 33.53
N ILE A 41 -25.98 2.27 33.99
CA ILE A 41 -24.70 2.99 33.97
C ILE A 41 -24.27 3.26 32.53
N ARG A 42 -24.43 2.28 31.63
CA ARG A 42 -24.10 2.45 30.20
C ARG A 42 -24.96 3.53 29.56
N ILE A 43 -26.27 3.54 29.81
CA ILE A 43 -27.19 4.55 29.29
C ILE A 43 -26.80 5.93 29.82
N TYR A 44 -26.56 6.05 31.12
CA TYR A 44 -26.13 7.29 31.76
C TYR A 44 -24.84 7.84 31.13
N ASN A 45 -23.79 7.01 31.04
CA ASN A 45 -22.51 7.42 30.47
C ASN A 45 -22.64 7.85 29.00
N THR A 46 -23.50 7.17 28.23
CA THR A 46 -23.81 7.51 26.84
C THR A 46 -24.43 8.90 26.75
N GLN A 47 -25.45 9.17 27.58
CA GLN A 47 -26.13 10.46 27.60
C GLN A 47 -25.18 11.59 28.01
N VAL A 48 -24.38 11.39 29.06
CA VAL A 48 -23.39 12.37 29.53
C VAL A 48 -22.38 12.70 28.42
N LEU A 49 -21.79 11.68 27.79
CA LEU A 49 -20.83 11.87 26.71
C LEU A 49 -21.45 12.54 25.48
N GLN A 50 -22.62 12.07 25.04
CA GLN A 50 -23.28 12.62 23.85
C GLN A 50 -23.74 14.06 24.07
N ASN A 51 -24.26 14.40 25.26
CA ASN A 51 -24.64 15.76 25.61
C ASN A 51 -23.44 16.70 25.62
N ALA A 52 -22.31 16.26 26.19
CA ALA A 52 -21.08 17.04 26.17
C ALA A 52 -20.59 17.30 24.74
N ILE A 53 -20.65 16.30 23.86
CA ILE A 53 -20.30 16.46 22.44
C ILE A 53 -21.25 17.45 21.75
N ASN A 54 -22.55 17.37 21.99
CA ASN A 54 -23.55 18.23 21.35
C ASN A 54 -23.48 19.70 21.81
N GLN A 55 -23.02 19.94 23.03
CA GLN A 55 -22.99 21.28 23.66
C GLN A 55 -21.56 21.87 23.75
N SER A 56 -20.57 21.13 23.26
CA SER A 56 -19.14 21.44 23.40
C SER A 56 -18.79 22.85 22.90
N LYS A 57 -18.39 23.72 23.83
CA LYS A 57 -17.69 24.99 23.54
C LYS A 57 -16.21 24.94 23.91
N THR A 58 -15.83 23.97 24.73
CA THR A 58 -14.48 23.77 25.28
C THR A 58 -14.09 22.30 25.11
N ALA A 59 -12.84 21.95 25.40
CA ALA A 59 -12.40 20.58 25.30
C ALA A 59 -13.08 19.67 26.36
N ILE A 60 -13.48 18.48 25.94
CA ILE A 60 -14.12 17.45 26.77
C ILE A 60 -13.03 16.52 27.32
N THR A 61 -12.98 16.37 28.65
CA THR A 61 -12.01 15.48 29.29
C THR A 61 -12.69 14.22 29.83
N ILE A 62 -12.26 13.06 29.35
CA ILE A 62 -12.66 11.76 29.90
C ILE A 62 -11.89 11.55 31.20
N PRO A 63 -12.55 11.29 32.35
CA PRO A 63 -11.88 11.08 33.62
C PRO A 63 -11.03 9.79 33.62
N LYS A 64 -10.28 9.57 34.71
CA LYS A 64 -9.53 8.33 34.93
C LYS A 64 -10.51 7.17 35.14
N GLY A 65 -10.31 6.05 34.45
CA GLY A 65 -11.12 4.83 34.60
C GLY A 65 -11.61 4.24 33.28
N ASN A 66 -12.40 3.17 33.40
CA ASN A 66 -13.08 2.52 32.28
C ASN A 66 -14.59 2.76 32.35
N PHE A 67 -15.13 3.36 31.30
CA PHE A 67 -16.53 3.76 31.23
C PHE A 67 -17.20 3.07 30.06
N GLU A 68 -18.20 2.25 30.36
CA GLU A 68 -18.97 1.57 29.34
C GLU A 68 -20.09 2.47 28.81
N VAL A 69 -20.30 2.44 27.50
CA VAL A 69 -21.40 3.13 26.81
C VAL A 69 -22.16 2.16 25.91
N THR A 70 -23.37 2.56 25.51
CA THR A 70 -24.28 1.82 24.62
C THR A 70 -24.71 2.72 23.47
N GLY A 71 -25.12 2.13 22.35
CA GLY A 71 -25.41 2.82 21.11
C GLY A 71 -24.17 3.44 20.46
N SER A 72 -24.41 4.15 19.36
CA SER A 72 -23.36 4.89 18.65
C SER A 72 -23.07 6.22 19.37
N ILE A 73 -21.80 6.59 19.48
CA ILE A 73 -21.40 7.94 19.92
C ILE A 73 -21.15 8.80 18.68
N ILE A 74 -21.97 9.85 18.50
CA ILE A 74 -21.96 10.70 17.31
C ILE A 74 -21.06 11.91 17.52
N LEU A 75 -19.94 11.95 16.80
CA LEU A 75 -18.96 13.03 16.81
C LEU A 75 -19.43 14.22 15.94
N LYS A 76 -19.10 15.44 16.38
CA LYS A 76 -19.51 16.71 15.75
C LYS A 76 -18.31 17.60 15.41
N SER A 77 -18.57 18.66 14.64
CA SER A 77 -17.57 19.67 14.30
C SER A 77 -17.09 20.44 15.54
N ASN A 78 -15.87 20.95 15.50
CA ASN A 78 -15.26 21.80 16.54
C ASN A 78 -15.22 21.14 17.92
N VAL A 79 -15.15 19.81 17.96
CA VAL A 79 -15.09 19.02 19.20
C VAL A 79 -13.66 18.56 19.44
N THR A 80 -13.19 18.72 20.67
CA THR A 80 -11.95 18.11 21.16
C THR A 80 -12.28 17.20 22.32
N ILE A 81 -11.93 15.92 22.20
CA ILE A 81 -12.05 14.92 23.28
C ILE A 81 -10.64 14.47 23.67
N LEU A 82 -10.31 14.60 24.94
CA LEU A 82 -9.04 14.16 25.51
C LEU A 82 -9.21 13.24 26.72
N GLY A 83 -8.26 12.35 26.95
CA GLY A 83 -8.12 11.68 28.26
C GLY A 83 -7.54 12.63 29.32
N VAL A 84 -7.68 12.25 30.59
CA VAL A 84 -7.27 13.06 31.75
C VAL A 84 -5.75 13.28 31.83
N SER A 85 -4.96 12.41 31.20
CA SER A 85 -3.49 12.48 31.16
C SER A 85 -2.99 12.21 29.74
N THR A 86 -1.69 12.32 29.52
CA THR A 86 -1.05 11.92 28.26
C THR A 86 -0.89 10.41 28.09
N ASN A 87 -1.15 9.62 29.14
CA ASN A 87 -1.15 8.17 29.05
C ASN A 87 -2.55 7.68 28.60
N PRO A 88 -2.71 7.16 27.37
CA PRO A 88 -4.02 6.78 26.86
C PRO A 88 -4.71 5.65 27.62
N ALA A 89 -3.98 4.90 28.45
CA ALA A 89 -4.56 3.84 29.27
C ALA A 89 -5.34 4.37 30.49
N ASP A 90 -5.08 5.61 30.93
CA ASP A 90 -5.69 6.16 32.14
C ASP A 90 -7.19 6.46 31.95
N SER A 91 -7.60 6.83 30.74
CA SER A 91 -8.98 7.14 30.37
C SER A 91 -9.47 6.21 29.29
N LYS A 92 -10.58 5.50 29.53
CA LYS A 92 -11.05 4.44 28.64
C LYS A 92 -12.56 4.48 28.42
N ILE A 93 -12.95 4.40 27.16
CA ILE A 93 -14.35 4.22 26.72
C ILE A 93 -14.49 2.83 26.10
N THR A 94 -15.45 2.05 26.60
CA THR A 94 -15.79 0.73 26.08
C THR A 94 -17.19 0.74 25.45
N LEU A 95 -17.27 0.46 24.15
CA LEU A 95 -18.50 0.43 23.36
C LEU A 95 -19.13 -0.98 23.39
N ASN A 96 -20.44 -1.09 23.64
CA ASN A 96 -21.11 -2.40 23.78
C ASN A 96 -21.93 -2.86 22.57
N ASN A 97 -22.34 -1.96 21.67
CA ASN A 97 -23.26 -2.26 20.56
C ASN A 97 -23.33 -1.14 19.48
N GLY A 98 -22.41 -0.18 19.50
CA GLY A 98 -22.37 0.92 18.54
C GLY A 98 -20.94 1.42 18.31
N PRO A 99 -20.63 2.02 17.15
CA PRO A 99 -19.34 2.65 16.89
C PRO A 99 -19.25 4.04 17.53
N MET A 100 -18.04 4.59 17.60
CA MET A 100 -17.85 6.04 17.65
C MET A 100 -17.77 6.54 16.20
N THR A 101 -18.67 7.41 15.77
CA THR A 101 -18.84 7.74 14.34
C THR A 101 -19.19 9.20 14.13
N THR A 102 -18.82 9.76 12.99
CA THR A 102 -19.32 11.07 12.54
C THR A 102 -20.67 10.98 11.82
N GLU A 103 -21.16 9.77 11.56
CA GLU A 103 -22.35 9.53 10.74
C GLU A 103 -23.61 9.39 11.59
N THR A 104 -24.68 10.08 11.21
CA THR A 104 -25.98 10.06 11.93
C THR A 104 -26.92 8.97 11.43
N GLY A 105 -26.56 8.27 10.35
CA GLY A 105 -27.46 7.37 9.61
C GLY A 105 -28.50 8.09 8.76
N LYS A 106 -28.53 9.43 8.74
CA LYS A 106 -29.46 10.25 7.96
C LYS A 106 -28.73 11.26 7.10
N GLY A 107 -28.82 11.10 5.78
CA GLY A 107 -28.25 12.04 4.81
C GLY A 107 -26.73 12.20 4.89
N ILE A 108 -26.22 13.25 4.23
CA ILE A 108 -24.79 13.58 4.25
C ILE A 108 -24.48 14.42 5.50
N THR A 109 -23.65 13.91 6.39
CA THR A 109 -23.18 14.67 7.56
C THR A 109 -21.85 15.37 7.25
N THR A 110 -21.71 16.65 7.60
CA THR A 110 -20.43 17.37 7.49
C THR A 110 -19.79 17.55 8.87
N VAL A 111 -18.50 17.22 9.02
CA VAL A 111 -17.75 17.39 10.27
C VAL A 111 -16.39 17.99 10.01
N ASN A 112 -16.08 19.09 10.70
CA ASN A 112 -14.81 19.81 10.56
C ASN A 112 -14.15 20.04 11.92
N ASN A 113 -12.83 20.07 11.98
CA ASN A 113 -12.06 20.43 13.18
C ASN A 113 -12.37 19.51 14.38
N LEU A 114 -12.24 18.20 14.19
CA LEU A 114 -12.43 17.18 15.23
C LEU A 114 -11.08 16.69 15.73
N ASN A 115 -10.89 16.66 17.05
CA ASN A 115 -9.66 16.20 17.69
C ASN A 115 -9.94 15.13 18.74
N LEU A 116 -9.34 13.95 18.60
CA LEU A 116 -9.42 12.84 19.56
C LEU A 116 -8.02 12.47 20.03
N ARG A 117 -7.75 12.57 21.35
CA ARG A 117 -6.40 12.42 21.88
C ARG A 117 -6.29 11.77 23.25
N ASN A 118 -5.22 11.00 23.49
CA ASN A 118 -4.82 10.55 24.83
C ASN A 118 -5.83 9.68 25.59
N PHE A 119 -6.64 8.87 24.92
CA PHE A 119 -7.53 7.92 25.60
C PHE A 119 -7.62 6.58 24.84
N THR A 120 -8.13 5.58 25.53
CA THR A 120 -8.42 4.26 24.97
C THR A 120 -9.87 4.20 24.51
N LEU A 121 -10.07 3.81 23.25
CA LEU A 121 -11.37 3.43 22.71
C LEU A 121 -11.35 1.94 22.38
N GLN A 122 -12.34 1.19 22.83
CA GLN A 122 -12.43 -0.22 22.50
C GLN A 122 -13.87 -0.72 22.36
N TYR A 123 -14.04 -1.84 21.66
CA TYR A 123 -15.26 -2.64 21.77
C TYR A 123 -15.23 -3.50 23.03
N ASN A 124 -16.39 -3.85 23.57
CA ASN A 124 -16.48 -4.87 24.60
C ASN A 124 -16.04 -6.23 23.98
N PRO A 125 -15.07 -6.94 24.58
CA PRO A 125 -14.56 -8.20 24.04
C PRO A 125 -15.57 -9.34 23.97
N THR A 126 -16.70 -9.23 24.67
CA THR A 126 -17.80 -10.22 24.64
C THR A 126 -18.79 -10.00 23.49
N MET A 127 -18.66 -8.91 22.72
CA MET A 127 -19.51 -8.66 21.56
C MET A 127 -19.36 -9.75 20.49
N PRO A 128 -20.41 -10.02 19.69
CA PRO A 128 -20.36 -10.98 18.60
C PRO A 128 -19.21 -10.67 17.62
N LYS A 129 -18.33 -11.66 17.42
CA LYS A 129 -17.19 -11.61 16.51
C LYS A 129 -17.19 -12.81 15.58
N TYR A 130 -16.40 -12.71 14.52
CA TYR A 130 -16.26 -13.80 13.56
C TYR A 130 -15.68 -15.05 14.24
N ASP A 131 -16.35 -16.18 14.03
CA ASP A 131 -15.90 -17.50 14.42
C ASP A 131 -15.88 -18.39 13.18
N PHE A 132 -14.68 -18.88 12.84
CA PHE A 132 -14.45 -19.72 11.66
C PHE A 132 -15.22 -21.05 11.72
N THR A 133 -15.41 -21.60 12.92
CA THR A 133 -16.07 -22.90 13.13
C THR A 133 -17.58 -22.77 13.03
N LYS A 134 -18.16 -21.73 13.63
CA LYS A 134 -19.62 -21.53 13.70
C LYS A 134 -20.24 -20.95 12.43
N HIS A 135 -19.44 -20.63 11.40
CA HIS A 135 -19.88 -19.99 10.16
C HIS A 135 -20.72 -18.74 10.40
N ASN A 136 -20.48 -18.03 11.51
CA ASN A 136 -21.38 -16.97 11.91
C ASN A 136 -21.35 -15.86 10.84
N THR A 137 -22.44 -15.72 10.08
CA THR A 137 -22.62 -14.67 9.07
C THR A 137 -23.12 -13.37 9.73
N ASN A 138 -23.66 -13.47 10.94
CA ASN A 138 -24.13 -12.34 11.74
C ASN A 138 -23.00 -11.80 12.63
N VAL A 139 -21.92 -11.35 11.99
CA VAL A 139 -20.84 -10.63 12.67
C VAL A 139 -21.19 -9.15 12.72
N TYR A 140 -20.90 -8.49 13.84
CA TYR A 140 -21.00 -7.03 13.93
C TYR A 140 -20.10 -6.40 12.83
N GLN A 141 -20.65 -5.49 12.01
CA GLN A 141 -19.97 -5.01 10.78
C GLN A 141 -19.40 -3.59 10.89
N ASN A 142 -19.73 -2.82 11.93
CA ASN A 142 -19.28 -1.44 12.01
C ASN A 142 -17.79 -1.36 12.37
N ASN A 143 -17.18 -0.22 12.04
CA ASN A 143 -15.82 0.10 12.45
C ASN A 143 -15.82 0.65 13.88
N LEU A 144 -14.74 0.44 14.65
CA LEU A 144 -14.66 1.00 16.01
C LEU A 144 -14.75 2.53 16.03
N LEU A 145 -13.94 3.18 15.19
CA LEU A 145 -13.98 4.61 14.92
C LEU A 145 -14.21 4.85 13.42
N GLU A 146 -15.27 5.58 13.09
CA GLU A 146 -15.67 5.90 11.72
C GLU A 146 -15.73 7.40 11.48
N ILE A 147 -14.81 7.90 10.65
CA ILE A 147 -14.72 9.30 10.24
C ILE A 147 -15.17 9.39 8.79
N GLY A 148 -16.45 9.63 8.58
CA GLY A 148 -17.07 9.56 7.27
C GLY A 148 -17.41 8.13 6.83
N SER A 149 -18.36 8.02 5.92
CA SER A 149 -18.70 6.76 5.25
C SER A 149 -18.75 6.94 3.73
N VAL A 150 -18.61 5.83 3.01
CA VAL A 150 -19.03 5.74 1.60
C VAL A 150 -20.41 5.10 1.60
N PRO A 151 -21.48 5.81 1.20
CA PRO A 151 -22.82 5.25 1.16
C PRO A 151 -22.88 3.93 0.39
N LYS A 152 -23.76 3.02 0.82
CA LYS A 152 -23.89 1.69 0.20
C LYS A 152 -24.05 1.78 -1.32
N ALA A 153 -24.92 2.67 -1.80
CA ALA A 153 -25.16 2.91 -3.23
C ALA A 153 -23.88 3.23 -4.01
N GLU A 154 -22.99 4.08 -3.45
CA GLU A 154 -21.70 4.40 -4.07
C GLU A 154 -20.69 3.26 -3.95
N SER A 155 -20.73 2.51 -2.83
CA SER A 155 -19.81 1.39 -2.61
C SER A 155 -20.09 0.19 -3.52
N THR A 156 -21.34 -0.01 -3.93
CA THR A 156 -21.77 -1.10 -4.84
C THR A 156 -21.71 -0.69 -6.31
N ALA A 157 -21.70 0.61 -6.61
CA ALA A 157 -21.64 1.13 -7.98
C ALA A 157 -20.23 1.15 -8.60
N ASN A 158 -19.26 0.43 -8.02
CA ASN A 158 -17.83 0.56 -8.34
C ASN A 158 -17.31 2.01 -8.20
N TYR A 159 -16.09 2.28 -8.66
CA TYR A 159 -15.48 3.60 -8.50
C TYR A 159 -15.98 4.61 -9.53
N HIS A 160 -16.36 5.80 -9.04
CA HIS A 160 -16.61 7.00 -9.84
C HIS A 160 -15.97 8.22 -9.17
N ALA A 161 -15.24 9.01 -9.95
CA ALA A 161 -14.56 10.20 -9.43
C ALA A 161 -15.55 11.23 -8.86
N THR A 162 -16.76 11.32 -9.42
CA THR A 162 -17.83 12.23 -8.97
C THR A 162 -18.36 11.91 -7.57
N TYR A 163 -18.17 10.68 -7.07
CA TYR A 163 -18.55 10.30 -5.70
C TYR A 163 -17.59 10.83 -4.64
N LYS A 164 -16.42 11.34 -5.05
CA LYS A 164 -15.45 12.00 -4.18
C LYS A 164 -15.90 13.42 -3.81
N LYS A 165 -17.02 13.53 -3.08
CA LYS A 165 -17.45 14.77 -2.42
C LYS A 165 -16.93 14.77 -0.99
N ILE A 166 -15.99 15.66 -0.68
CA ILE A 166 -15.43 15.79 0.68
C ILE A 166 -16.53 16.31 1.63
N THR A 167 -16.65 15.65 2.79
CA THR A 167 -17.61 15.98 3.84
C THR A 167 -16.95 16.12 5.21
N LYS A 168 -15.69 15.69 5.33
CA LYS A 168 -14.93 15.74 6.57
C LYS A 168 -13.65 16.52 6.36
N SER A 169 -13.28 17.41 7.27
CA SER A 169 -12.01 18.14 7.15
C SER A 169 -11.32 18.41 8.49
N ASN A 170 -10.00 18.49 8.47
CA ASN A 170 -9.18 18.87 9.63
C ASN A 170 -9.45 17.95 10.84
N ILE A 171 -9.20 16.65 10.67
CA ILE A 171 -9.47 15.65 11.70
C ILE A 171 -8.16 15.12 12.26
N THR A 172 -8.04 15.07 13.59
CA THR A 172 -6.87 14.51 14.27
C THR A 172 -7.27 13.36 15.19
N VAL A 173 -6.59 12.22 15.05
CA VAL A 173 -6.64 11.06 15.95
C VAL A 173 -5.22 10.77 16.40
N GLN A 174 -4.90 11.05 17.66
CA GLN A 174 -3.49 11.04 18.10
C GLN A 174 -3.29 10.49 19.51
N ASN A 175 -2.21 9.71 19.69
CA ASN A 175 -1.82 9.15 20.98
C ASN A 175 -2.98 8.40 21.67
N MET A 176 -3.69 7.57 20.91
CA MET A 176 -4.79 6.75 21.42
C MET A 176 -4.43 5.26 21.39
N ILE A 177 -5.12 4.48 22.23
CA ILE A 177 -5.22 3.03 22.05
C ILE A 177 -6.60 2.74 21.46
N LEU A 178 -6.63 2.32 20.21
CA LEU A 178 -7.85 1.88 19.52
C LEU A 178 -7.81 0.36 19.42
N ASN A 179 -8.68 -0.33 20.17
CA ASN A 179 -8.70 -1.79 20.21
C ASN A 179 -10.10 -2.32 19.86
N ALA A 180 -10.26 -2.86 18.66
CA ALA A 180 -11.55 -3.40 18.25
C ALA A 180 -11.83 -4.80 18.84
N ASN A 181 -10.91 -5.41 19.59
CA ASN A 181 -11.09 -6.72 20.23
C ASN A 181 -11.58 -7.83 19.27
N GLN A 182 -11.19 -7.74 17.99
CA GLN A 182 -11.61 -8.62 16.89
C GLN A 182 -13.11 -8.53 16.53
N VAL A 183 -13.80 -7.52 17.04
CA VAL A 183 -15.19 -7.20 16.75
C VAL A 183 -15.24 -6.21 15.58
N GLY A 184 -16.31 -6.26 14.79
CA GLY A 184 -16.53 -5.25 13.75
C GLY A 184 -15.84 -5.56 12.42
N SER A 185 -15.61 -4.47 11.68
CA SER A 185 -14.89 -4.47 10.41
C SER A 185 -13.46 -3.97 10.61
N SER A 186 -13.25 -2.65 10.60
CA SER A 186 -11.94 -2.02 10.80
C SER A 186 -11.83 -1.31 12.16
N VAL A 187 -10.61 -1.04 12.63
CA VAL A 187 -10.42 -0.25 13.86
C VAL A 187 -10.71 1.23 13.58
N LEU A 188 -10.14 1.77 12.51
CA LEU A 188 -10.30 3.17 12.12
C LEU A 188 -10.57 3.25 10.63
N SER A 189 -11.73 3.79 10.26
CA SER A 189 -12.08 4.08 8.87
C SER A 189 -12.21 5.57 8.64
N VAL A 190 -11.64 6.05 7.55
CA VAL A 190 -11.75 7.43 7.06
C VAL A 190 -12.34 7.42 5.66
N ALA A 191 -13.39 8.20 5.44
CA ALA A 191 -13.97 8.33 4.11
C ALA A 191 -14.39 9.77 3.81
N LYS A 192 -14.26 10.16 2.53
CA LYS A 192 -14.70 11.48 2.04
C LYS A 192 -14.14 12.63 2.88
N ALA A 193 -12.84 12.56 3.19
CA ALA A 193 -12.18 13.47 4.12
C ALA A 193 -11.00 14.20 3.48
N THR A 194 -10.64 15.37 4.02
CA THR A 194 -9.41 16.08 3.66
C THR A 194 -8.65 16.52 4.92
N ASN A 195 -7.32 16.58 4.83
CA ASN A 195 -6.45 17.01 5.94
C ASN A 195 -6.72 16.22 7.24
N VAL A 196 -6.44 14.91 7.18
CA VAL A 196 -6.64 13.99 8.31
C VAL A 196 -5.28 13.53 8.83
N LYS A 197 -5.08 13.62 10.16
CA LYS A 197 -3.86 13.16 10.83
C LYS A 197 -4.18 12.02 11.79
N ILE A 198 -3.56 10.86 11.56
CA ILE A 198 -3.61 9.68 12.42
C ILE A 198 -2.19 9.40 12.90
N ALA A 199 -1.87 9.77 14.14
CA ALA A 199 -0.48 9.76 14.60
C ALA A 199 -0.26 9.13 15.98
N ASN A 200 0.82 8.36 16.12
CA ASN A 200 1.30 7.81 17.39
C ASN A 200 0.24 6.97 18.13
N ASN A 201 -0.63 6.28 17.41
CA ASN A 201 -1.66 5.43 18.01
C ASN A 201 -1.22 3.96 18.09
N GLN A 202 -1.83 3.21 19.01
CA GLN A 202 -1.88 1.75 18.97
C GLN A 202 -3.22 1.33 18.34
N ILE A 203 -3.18 0.69 17.18
CA ILE A 203 -4.34 0.25 16.41
C ILE A 203 -4.36 -1.28 16.44
N LEU A 204 -5.25 -1.85 17.24
CA LEU A 204 -5.15 -3.24 17.68
C LEU A 204 -6.40 -4.06 17.31
N ASN A 205 -6.17 -5.31 16.92
CA ASN A 205 -7.17 -6.37 16.87
C ASN A 205 -8.41 -5.97 16.06
N SER A 206 -8.24 -5.57 14.79
CA SER A 206 -9.41 -5.27 13.92
C SER A 206 -10.34 -6.48 13.81
N GLY A 207 -11.60 -6.27 13.39
CA GLY A 207 -12.49 -7.39 13.09
C GLY A 207 -12.12 -8.08 11.78
N LEU A 208 -13.05 -8.10 10.81
CA LEU A 208 -12.85 -8.78 9.53
C LEU A 208 -11.96 -8.00 8.54
N GLN A 209 -11.85 -6.68 8.64
CA GLN A 209 -11.15 -5.84 7.66
C GLN A 209 -9.83 -5.30 8.24
N GLY A 210 -9.55 -4.00 8.06
CA GLY A 210 -8.22 -3.43 8.27
C GLY A 210 -7.98 -2.81 9.64
N GLY A 211 -6.73 -2.49 9.95
CA GLY A 211 -6.42 -1.58 11.06
C GLY A 211 -6.91 -0.17 10.74
N ILE A 212 -6.30 0.45 9.74
CA ILE A 212 -6.68 1.78 9.21
C ILE A 212 -7.15 1.64 7.76
N THR A 213 -8.31 2.18 7.43
CA THR A 213 -8.84 2.19 6.05
C THR A 213 -9.15 3.61 5.56
N ALA A 214 -8.88 3.90 4.29
CA ALA A 214 -9.19 5.19 3.67
C ALA A 214 -9.89 5.04 2.31
N SER A 215 -10.95 5.82 2.10
CA SER A 215 -11.63 5.94 0.80
C SER A 215 -11.93 7.40 0.47
N TYR A 216 -11.75 7.80 -0.79
CA TYR A 216 -12.09 9.15 -1.26
C TYR A 216 -11.50 10.26 -0.38
N THR A 217 -10.28 10.05 0.11
CA THR A 217 -9.63 10.93 1.09
C THR A 217 -8.39 11.61 0.52
N ASP A 218 -8.20 12.88 0.82
CA ASP A 218 -7.06 13.70 0.40
C ASP A 218 -6.26 14.22 1.61
N GLY A 219 -4.96 14.47 1.46
CA GLY A 219 -4.15 15.07 2.53
C GLY A 219 -4.11 14.23 3.82
N LEU A 220 -4.13 12.91 3.70
CA LEU A 220 -4.09 11.99 4.84
C LEU A 220 -2.64 11.73 5.27
N GLN A 221 -2.40 11.84 6.58
CA GLN A 221 -1.13 11.54 7.24
C GLN A 221 -1.33 10.41 8.24
N ILE A 222 -0.64 9.28 8.03
CA ILE A 222 -0.61 8.13 8.93
C ILE A 222 0.82 7.95 9.42
N ASP A 223 1.12 8.42 10.62
CA ASP A 223 2.49 8.59 11.11
C ASP A 223 2.76 7.92 12.46
N GLY A 224 3.80 7.11 12.55
CA GLY A 224 4.30 6.61 13.85
C GLY A 224 3.34 5.66 14.59
N ASN A 225 2.34 5.09 13.90
CA ASN A 225 1.38 4.20 14.54
C ASN A 225 1.94 2.77 14.64
N THR A 226 1.49 2.04 15.67
CA THR A 226 1.61 0.58 15.71
C THR A 226 0.27 -0.03 15.33
N VAL A 227 0.21 -0.72 14.19
CA VAL A 227 -0.97 -1.44 13.71
C VAL A 227 -0.72 -2.93 13.84
N LYS A 228 -1.49 -3.63 14.68
CA LYS A 228 -1.22 -5.02 15.01
C LYS A 228 -2.47 -5.91 14.97
N ASN A 229 -2.30 -7.14 14.48
CA ASN A 229 -3.31 -8.19 14.46
C ASN A 229 -4.56 -7.75 13.68
N SER A 230 -4.40 -7.45 12.40
CA SER A 230 -5.49 -7.05 11.52
C SER A 230 -6.12 -8.24 10.79
N GLY A 231 -7.44 -8.25 10.65
CA GLY A 231 -8.19 -9.31 9.99
C GLY A 231 -7.82 -9.47 8.52
N ARG A 232 -7.56 -8.36 7.84
CA ARG A 232 -7.20 -8.30 6.41
C ARG A 232 -5.89 -7.55 6.15
N SER A 233 -5.92 -6.21 6.14
CA SER A 233 -4.75 -5.36 5.89
C SER A 233 -4.39 -4.56 7.14
N GLY A 234 -3.13 -4.20 7.33
CA GLY A 234 -2.78 -3.25 8.39
C GLY A 234 -3.31 -1.84 8.08
N ILE A 235 -2.80 -1.27 6.99
CA ILE A 235 -3.22 0.04 6.47
C ILE A 235 -3.70 -0.16 5.03
N SER A 236 -4.90 0.30 4.69
CA SER A 236 -5.48 0.10 3.36
C SER A 236 -6.05 1.39 2.77
N LEU A 237 -5.52 1.79 1.63
CA LEU A 237 -6.14 2.75 0.71
C LEU A 237 -7.07 1.98 -0.22
N TYR A 238 -8.37 2.15 -0.04
CA TYR A 238 -9.35 1.47 -0.88
C TYR A 238 -9.44 2.13 -2.25
N GLN A 239 -10.09 3.29 -2.39
CA GLN A 239 -10.23 3.94 -3.70
C GLN A 239 -10.24 5.46 -3.63
N GLY A 240 -9.81 6.12 -4.71
CA GLY A 240 -9.94 7.57 -4.90
C GLY A 240 -9.15 8.44 -3.92
N ASN A 241 -8.05 7.93 -3.36
CA ASN A 241 -7.27 8.65 -2.37
C ASN A 241 -6.14 9.49 -2.99
N GLY A 242 -5.91 10.68 -2.45
CA GLY A 242 -4.77 11.53 -2.78
C GLY A 242 -4.87 12.32 -4.09
N SER A 243 -4.16 13.44 -4.12
CA SER A 243 -4.03 14.32 -5.28
C SER A 243 -2.70 15.08 -5.24
N ALA A 244 -2.33 15.74 -6.34
CA ALA A 244 -1.10 16.52 -6.42
C ALA A 244 -1.01 17.63 -5.36
N LYS A 245 -2.15 18.25 -5.02
CA LYS A 245 -2.25 19.33 -4.03
C LYS A 245 -2.33 18.82 -2.60
N SER A 246 -2.85 17.60 -2.42
CA SER A 246 -3.12 17.01 -1.11
C SER A 246 -2.73 15.52 -1.11
N PRO A 247 -1.42 15.24 -1.11
CA PRO A 247 -0.89 13.87 -1.17
C PRO A 247 -1.18 13.05 0.09
N ILE A 248 -0.98 11.74 0.00
CA ILE A 248 -1.11 10.80 1.12
C ILE A 248 0.28 10.45 1.64
N TYR A 249 0.47 10.48 2.96
CA TYR A 249 1.70 10.10 3.63
C TYR A 249 1.45 8.95 4.61
N ILE A 250 2.20 7.85 4.45
CA ILE A 250 2.21 6.70 5.37
C ILE A 250 3.65 6.53 5.85
N ARG A 251 3.97 7.00 7.06
CA ARG A 251 5.36 7.12 7.52
C ARG A 251 5.62 6.49 8.88
N ASN A 252 6.78 5.84 9.00
CA ASN A 252 7.31 5.38 10.29
C ASN A 252 6.35 4.50 11.11
N ASN A 253 5.41 3.81 10.46
CA ASN A 253 4.48 2.91 11.13
C ASN A 253 5.10 1.53 11.33
N LYS A 254 4.67 0.83 12.38
CA LYS A 254 4.91 -0.59 12.58
C LYS A 254 3.63 -1.35 12.24
N VAL A 255 3.65 -2.16 11.19
CA VAL A 255 2.53 -3.01 10.79
C VAL A 255 2.90 -4.47 11.06
N ILE A 256 2.13 -5.12 11.93
CA ILE A 256 2.46 -6.44 12.48
C ILE A 256 1.24 -7.35 12.37
N ASP A 257 1.41 -8.53 11.78
CA ASP A 257 0.36 -9.57 11.67
C ASP A 257 -0.94 -9.06 11.01
N TRP A 258 -1.00 -9.18 9.69
CA TRP A 258 -2.21 -8.91 8.88
C TRP A 258 -2.70 -10.22 8.25
N MET A 259 -3.88 -10.24 7.61
CA MET A 259 -4.50 -11.47 7.08
C MET A 259 -4.78 -12.54 8.13
N GLU A 260 -5.20 -12.14 9.34
CA GLU A 260 -5.41 -13.07 10.45
C GLU A 260 -6.82 -13.69 10.50
N ARG A 261 -7.80 -13.16 9.73
CA ARG A 261 -9.21 -13.60 9.80
C ARG A 261 -9.96 -13.59 8.46
N TYR A 262 -9.69 -12.62 7.59
CA TYR A 262 -10.49 -12.37 6.39
C TYR A 262 -10.35 -13.48 5.35
N GLY A 263 -9.16 -14.08 5.26
CA GLY A 263 -8.89 -15.17 4.32
C GLY A 263 -9.77 -16.40 4.60
N GLY A 264 -9.85 -16.80 5.87
CA GLY A 264 -10.73 -17.89 6.29
C GLY A 264 -12.22 -17.56 6.13
N TYR A 265 -12.63 -16.32 6.44
CA TYR A 265 -13.99 -15.83 6.19
C TYR A 265 -14.36 -15.92 4.70
N HIS A 266 -13.50 -15.38 3.83
CA HIS A 266 -13.70 -15.38 2.39
C HIS A 266 -13.81 -16.80 1.83
N TYR A 267 -12.95 -17.71 2.30
CA TYR A 267 -13.01 -19.11 1.91
C TYR A 267 -14.34 -19.78 2.29
N ASN A 268 -14.78 -19.62 3.54
CA ASN A 268 -16.04 -20.19 4.01
C ASN A 268 -17.23 -19.61 3.23
N ALA A 269 -17.23 -18.30 2.96
CA ALA A 269 -18.28 -17.65 2.18
C ALA A 269 -18.32 -18.16 0.73
N ALA A 270 -17.18 -18.34 0.08
CA ALA A 270 -17.11 -18.91 -1.27
C ALA A 270 -17.66 -20.35 -1.29
N LYS A 271 -17.28 -21.18 -0.31
CA LYS A 271 -17.78 -22.56 -0.18
C LYS A 271 -19.28 -22.62 0.06
N ALA A 272 -19.81 -21.80 0.97
CA ALA A 272 -21.25 -21.71 1.21
C ALA A 272 -22.04 -21.31 -0.04
N ASN A 273 -21.47 -20.41 -0.85
CA ASN A 273 -22.05 -19.96 -2.12
C ASN A 273 -21.74 -20.88 -3.31
N LYS A 274 -21.08 -22.03 -3.11
CA LYS A 274 -20.70 -23.00 -4.15
C LYS A 274 -19.87 -22.39 -5.29
N VAL A 275 -19.04 -21.40 -4.99
CA VAL A 275 -18.10 -20.80 -5.94
C VAL A 275 -16.66 -21.16 -5.62
N ALA A 276 -15.79 -21.13 -6.63
CA ALA A 276 -14.37 -21.37 -6.45
C ALA A 276 -13.76 -20.27 -5.54
N PRO A 277 -13.08 -20.64 -4.45
CA PRO A 277 -12.46 -19.66 -3.56
C PRO A 277 -11.22 -19.07 -4.22
N ASP A 278 -11.21 -17.74 -4.38
CA ASP A 278 -10.01 -17.00 -4.77
C ASP A 278 -8.99 -16.95 -3.63
N MET A 279 -7.71 -16.91 -4.01
CA MET A 279 -6.60 -16.69 -3.08
C MET A 279 -6.59 -15.23 -2.60
N MET A 280 -6.44 -15.04 -1.30
CA MET A 280 -6.41 -13.74 -0.63
C MET A 280 -4.96 -13.35 -0.29
N LEU A 281 -4.54 -12.19 -0.80
CA LEU A 281 -3.13 -11.78 -0.90
C LEU A 281 -2.91 -10.31 -0.52
N ASP A 282 -3.70 -9.81 0.42
CA ASP A 282 -3.73 -8.40 0.76
C ASP A 282 -2.46 -7.95 1.48
N GLY A 283 -2.16 -6.66 1.34
CA GLY A 283 -0.94 -6.04 1.85
C GLY A 283 -1.00 -5.77 3.36
N GLY A 284 0.15 -5.82 4.03
CA GLY A 284 0.31 -5.15 5.33
C GLY A 284 0.05 -3.64 5.17
N ILE A 285 0.65 -3.05 4.12
CA ILE A 285 0.23 -1.75 3.58
C ILE A 285 -0.32 -1.99 2.17
N ASP A 286 -1.59 -1.67 1.96
CA ASP A 286 -2.33 -2.00 0.74
C ASP A 286 -2.92 -0.76 0.07
N SER A 287 -2.80 -0.72 -1.26
CA SER A 287 -3.66 0.05 -2.16
C SER A 287 -4.45 -0.98 -2.95
N TYR A 288 -5.74 -1.09 -2.65
CA TYR A 288 -6.56 -2.16 -3.20
C TYR A 288 -7.30 -1.75 -4.47
N GLY A 289 -7.95 -0.59 -4.49
CA GLY A 289 -8.86 -0.13 -5.54
C GLY A 289 -8.29 0.97 -6.43
N PRO A 290 -9.10 1.49 -7.37
CA PRO A 290 -8.64 2.41 -8.39
C PRO A 290 -8.42 3.83 -7.87
N ALA A 291 -7.61 4.58 -8.63
CA ALA A 291 -7.43 6.03 -8.52
C ALA A 291 -6.88 6.49 -7.16
N ASN A 292 -6.04 5.66 -6.53
CA ASN A 292 -5.15 6.12 -5.49
C ASN A 292 -3.94 6.80 -6.14
N ASN A 293 -3.61 8.03 -5.74
CA ASN A 293 -2.66 8.86 -6.46
C ASN A 293 -1.83 9.71 -5.48
N TYR A 294 -0.59 10.05 -5.85
CA TYR A 294 0.29 10.90 -5.03
C TYR A 294 0.47 10.35 -3.60
N VAL A 295 1.00 9.13 -3.50
CA VAL A 295 1.14 8.40 -2.23
C VAL A 295 2.61 8.21 -1.89
N SER A 296 3.02 8.59 -0.68
CA SER A 296 4.35 8.31 -0.16
C SER A 296 4.30 7.35 1.03
N VAL A 297 5.02 6.23 0.90
CA VAL A 297 5.14 5.18 1.92
C VAL A 297 6.61 5.11 2.34
N THR A 298 6.94 5.69 3.48
CA THR A 298 8.35 5.92 3.87
C THR A 298 8.67 5.46 5.30
N GLY A 299 9.77 4.72 5.47
CA GLY A 299 10.30 4.39 6.80
C GLY A 299 9.45 3.41 7.63
N ASN A 300 8.49 2.72 7.01
CA ASN A 300 7.62 1.79 7.72
C ASN A 300 8.33 0.45 7.97
N ASN A 301 7.95 -0.24 9.05
CA ASN A 301 8.33 -1.61 9.32
C ASN A 301 7.11 -2.52 9.20
N VAL A 302 7.13 -3.44 8.24
CA VAL A 302 6.07 -4.43 7.99
C VAL A 302 6.61 -5.81 8.30
N SER A 303 6.02 -6.51 9.27
CA SER A 303 6.56 -7.79 9.74
C SER A 303 5.51 -8.77 10.25
N LEU A 304 5.88 -10.05 10.28
CA LEU A 304 5.13 -11.09 11.00
C LEU A 304 5.74 -11.30 12.38
N GLN A 305 4.91 -11.39 13.40
CA GLN A 305 5.29 -11.76 14.76
C GLN A 305 4.65 -13.11 15.13
N ASN A 306 3.32 -13.22 15.08
CA ASN A 306 2.61 -14.44 15.49
C ASN A 306 2.89 -15.63 14.56
N ASN A 307 2.95 -15.36 13.25
CA ASN A 307 3.12 -16.37 12.20
C ASN A 307 4.54 -16.40 11.61
N ASN A 308 5.53 -15.82 12.32
CA ASN A 308 6.93 -15.88 11.91
C ASN A 308 7.43 -17.33 11.92
N ASN A 309 7.99 -17.77 10.80
CA ASN A 309 8.40 -19.14 10.48
C ASN A 309 7.26 -20.18 10.57
N LYS A 310 6.00 -19.75 10.54
CA LYS A 310 4.82 -20.63 10.62
C LYS A 310 3.89 -20.37 9.43
N ARG A 311 3.06 -21.36 9.10
CA ARG A 311 1.95 -21.14 8.15
C ARG A 311 0.88 -20.24 8.74
N ASN A 312 0.16 -19.53 7.88
CA ASN A 312 -1.00 -18.74 8.25
C ASN A 312 -2.05 -19.63 8.93
N THR A 313 -2.59 -19.17 10.06
CA THR A 313 -3.56 -19.90 10.86
C THR A 313 -4.85 -20.24 10.10
N ASP A 314 -5.34 -19.36 9.22
CA ASP A 314 -6.54 -19.64 8.43
C ASP A 314 -6.32 -20.73 7.38
N ASN A 315 -5.13 -20.84 6.79
CA ASN A 315 -4.81 -21.99 5.94
C ASN A 315 -4.91 -23.30 6.73
N GLN A 316 -4.38 -23.34 7.96
CA GLN A 316 -4.48 -24.52 8.82
C GLN A 316 -5.94 -24.88 9.16
N LYS A 317 -6.76 -23.88 9.49
CA LYS A 317 -8.20 -24.09 9.75
C LYS A 317 -8.95 -24.60 8.52
N ILE A 318 -8.60 -24.10 7.33
CA ILE A 318 -9.21 -24.54 6.07
C ILE A 318 -8.94 -26.03 5.84
N GLU A 319 -7.70 -26.48 6.04
CA GLU A 319 -7.34 -27.89 5.88
C GLU A 319 -8.12 -28.79 6.85
N GLN A 320 -8.13 -28.42 8.13
CA GLN A 320 -8.81 -29.19 9.18
C GLN A 320 -10.30 -29.32 8.94
N LYS A 321 -10.97 -28.23 8.56
CA LYS A 321 -12.43 -28.20 8.40
C LYS A 321 -12.90 -28.80 7.08
N TRP A 322 -12.17 -28.53 5.99
CA TRP A 322 -12.61 -28.88 4.63
C TRP A 322 -11.85 -30.07 4.02
N GLY A 323 -10.93 -30.69 4.76
CA GLY A 323 -10.15 -31.84 4.29
C GLY A 323 -9.18 -31.53 3.13
N VAL A 324 -8.89 -30.25 2.89
CA VAL A 324 -7.95 -29.84 1.83
C VAL A 324 -6.52 -30.07 2.31
N LYS A 325 -5.67 -30.67 1.48
CA LYS A 325 -4.24 -30.84 1.79
C LYS A 325 -3.42 -29.65 1.29
N ASN A 326 -2.48 -29.15 2.09
CA ASN A 326 -1.56 -28.07 1.74
C ASN A 326 -2.26 -26.79 1.24
N ALA A 327 -3.29 -26.34 1.95
CA ALA A 327 -4.04 -25.15 1.62
C ALA A 327 -3.12 -23.92 1.55
N GLN A 328 -3.19 -23.20 0.43
CA GLN A 328 -2.49 -21.92 0.21
C GLN A 328 -3.49 -20.86 -0.27
N TYR A 329 -4.60 -20.70 0.45
CA TYR A 329 -5.64 -19.72 0.09
C TYR A 329 -5.38 -18.35 0.69
N VAL A 330 -4.62 -18.28 1.77
CA VAL A 330 -4.27 -17.05 2.46
C VAL A 330 -2.77 -16.86 2.38
N GLY A 331 -2.31 -15.75 1.81
CA GLY A 331 -0.90 -15.47 1.62
C GLY A 331 -0.51 -14.07 2.07
N TYR A 332 0.75 -13.92 2.45
CA TYR A 332 1.28 -12.65 2.93
C TYR A 332 1.94 -11.85 1.80
N THR A 333 1.39 -10.67 1.55
CA THR A 333 2.04 -9.61 0.75
C THR A 333 2.46 -8.48 1.68
N GLY A 334 3.72 -8.04 1.61
CA GLY A 334 4.20 -6.94 2.46
C GLY A 334 3.53 -5.61 2.12
N ILE A 335 3.77 -5.15 0.89
CA ILE A 335 3.22 -3.91 0.36
C ILE A 335 2.52 -4.18 -0.98
N ARG A 336 1.33 -3.64 -1.18
CA ARG A 336 0.58 -3.79 -2.43
C ARG A 336 0.18 -2.42 -2.98
N GLY A 337 0.49 -2.18 -4.24
CA GLY A 337 0.21 -0.96 -4.99
C GLY A 337 -0.72 -1.24 -6.17
N SER A 338 -1.98 -1.59 -5.91
CA SER A 338 -2.95 -1.82 -6.99
C SER A 338 -3.62 -0.52 -7.42
N GLY A 339 -3.77 -0.29 -8.73
CA GLY A 339 -4.43 0.88 -9.32
C GLY A 339 -3.79 2.23 -8.98
N ILE A 340 -2.57 2.21 -8.42
CA ILE A 340 -1.94 3.37 -7.81
C ILE A 340 -1.08 4.15 -8.80
N ALA A 341 -1.10 5.48 -8.75
CA ALA A 341 -0.22 6.32 -9.56
C ALA A 341 0.56 7.30 -8.70
N HIS A 342 1.69 7.80 -9.22
CA HIS A 342 2.56 8.77 -8.56
C HIS A 342 2.92 8.36 -7.13
N ALA A 343 3.48 7.17 -6.97
CA ALA A 343 3.76 6.61 -5.66
C ALA A 343 5.25 6.40 -5.40
N THR A 344 5.65 6.65 -4.15
CA THR A 344 7.01 6.42 -3.66
C THR A 344 6.99 5.44 -2.50
N TYR A 345 7.89 4.47 -2.52
CA TYR A 345 8.11 3.47 -1.47
C TYR A 345 9.58 3.54 -1.09
N GLN A 346 9.89 4.23 0.02
CA GLN A 346 11.27 4.55 0.36
C GLN A 346 11.65 4.14 1.79
N ASN A 347 12.85 3.59 1.95
CA ASN A 347 13.42 3.29 3.27
C ASN A 347 12.55 2.37 4.15
N ASN A 348 11.65 1.58 3.57
CA ASN A 348 10.82 0.65 4.33
C ASN A 348 11.60 -0.63 4.63
N ILE A 349 11.24 -1.28 5.74
CA ILE A 349 11.73 -2.60 6.14
C ILE A 349 10.54 -3.55 6.06
N VAL A 350 10.68 -4.63 5.29
CA VAL A 350 9.64 -5.65 5.14
C VAL A 350 10.26 -7.02 5.43
N THR A 351 9.75 -7.70 6.45
CA THR A 351 10.22 -9.02 6.88
C THR A 351 9.08 -10.01 6.91
N ILE A 352 9.08 -11.00 6.02
CA ILE A 352 8.00 -11.98 5.91
C ILE A 352 8.63 -13.38 5.88
N ASN A 353 8.86 -13.96 7.05
CA ASN A 353 9.29 -15.36 7.13
C ASN A 353 8.05 -16.22 7.39
N SER A 354 7.51 -16.82 6.34
CA SER A 354 6.41 -17.77 6.44
C SER A 354 6.45 -18.67 5.20
N PRO A 355 6.06 -19.95 5.30
CA PRO A 355 5.83 -20.77 4.11
C PRO A 355 4.77 -20.19 3.16
N ASP A 356 3.87 -19.34 3.68
CA ASP A 356 2.77 -18.69 2.95
C ASP A 356 3.14 -17.26 2.52
N ALA A 357 4.43 -16.91 2.51
CA ALA A 357 4.91 -15.62 2.02
C ALA A 357 4.89 -15.58 0.49
N ILE A 358 4.11 -14.64 -0.05
CA ILE A 358 3.86 -14.56 -1.49
C ILE A 358 4.76 -13.52 -2.14
N SER A 359 4.79 -12.29 -1.61
CA SER A 359 5.57 -11.20 -2.21
C SER A 359 5.93 -10.12 -1.20
N PHE A 360 7.08 -9.47 -1.39
CA PHE A 360 7.41 -8.26 -0.65
C PHE A 360 6.59 -7.10 -1.20
N MET A 361 6.51 -7.01 -2.53
CA MET A 361 5.75 -5.99 -3.22
C MET A 361 4.95 -6.56 -4.39
N THR A 362 3.71 -6.09 -4.55
CA THR A 362 2.94 -6.34 -5.78
C THR A 362 2.35 -5.05 -6.33
N PHE A 363 2.34 -4.92 -7.65
CA PHE A 363 1.69 -3.83 -8.38
C PHE A 363 0.68 -4.42 -9.35
N ASN A 364 -0.57 -3.99 -9.23
CA ASN A 364 -1.65 -4.57 -10.04
C ASN A 364 -2.47 -3.48 -10.72
N LEU A 365 -2.73 -3.65 -12.00
CA LEU A 365 -3.81 -2.95 -12.68
C LEU A 365 -5.16 -3.28 -12.05
N ARG A 366 -6.04 -2.29 -12.02
CA ARG A 366 -7.42 -2.40 -11.52
C ARG A 366 -8.42 -1.83 -12.50
N LEU A 367 -9.47 -2.60 -12.76
CA LEU A 367 -10.69 -2.16 -13.43
C LEU A 367 -11.87 -2.31 -12.48
N ARG A 368 -12.46 -1.18 -12.08
CA ARG A 368 -13.75 -1.11 -11.35
C ARG A 368 -14.53 0.09 -11.88
N ASN A 369 -15.19 -0.09 -13.03
CA ASN A 369 -15.71 0.95 -13.93
C ASN A 369 -14.64 1.87 -14.53
N THR A 370 -13.66 2.31 -13.74
CA THR A 370 -12.50 3.06 -14.22
C THR A 370 -11.27 2.16 -14.28
N TYR A 371 -10.55 2.25 -15.39
CA TYR A 371 -9.25 1.63 -15.57
C TYR A 371 -8.16 2.44 -14.88
N THR A 372 -7.38 1.80 -14.03
CA THR A 372 -6.20 2.41 -13.40
C THR A 372 -5.05 1.42 -13.34
N ALA A 373 -3.89 1.86 -13.83
CA ALA A 373 -2.67 1.05 -13.90
C ALA A 373 -1.59 1.65 -12.99
N PRO A 374 -0.75 0.81 -12.36
CA PRO A 374 0.46 1.25 -11.69
C PRO A 374 1.34 2.10 -12.63
N LYS A 375 1.55 3.39 -12.31
CA LYS A 375 2.40 4.28 -13.12
C LYS A 375 3.10 5.33 -12.26
N TYR A 376 4.27 5.78 -12.71
CA TYR A 376 5.12 6.72 -11.97
C TYR A 376 5.41 6.22 -10.55
N ILE A 377 6.02 5.04 -10.46
CA ILE A 377 6.31 4.36 -9.19
C ILE A 377 7.81 4.35 -8.93
N LEU A 378 8.22 4.76 -7.74
CA LEU A 378 9.60 4.63 -7.26
C LEU A 378 9.65 3.73 -6.03
N VAL A 379 10.41 2.64 -6.11
CA VAL A 379 10.75 1.74 -5.01
C VAL A 379 12.24 1.86 -4.75
N GLU A 380 12.62 2.55 -3.68
CA GLU A 380 14.02 2.90 -3.41
C GLU A 380 14.46 2.68 -1.96
N ASN A 381 15.71 2.19 -1.78
CA ASN A 381 16.36 2.05 -0.48
C ASN A 381 15.58 1.19 0.54
N ASN A 382 14.70 0.31 0.08
CA ASN A 382 13.97 -0.60 0.97
C ASN A 382 14.83 -1.82 1.33
N LYS A 383 14.53 -2.43 2.48
CA LYS A 383 15.14 -3.67 2.95
C LYS A 383 14.07 -4.76 3.01
N PHE A 384 14.26 -5.81 2.22
CA PHE A 384 13.34 -6.93 2.09
C PHE A 384 14.00 -8.21 2.58
N THR A 385 13.37 -8.90 3.54
CA THR A 385 13.94 -10.12 4.14
C THR A 385 12.91 -11.25 4.21
N SER A 386 13.29 -12.43 3.74
CA SER A 386 12.47 -13.63 3.87
C SER A 386 13.33 -14.91 3.87
N GLN A 387 12.86 -15.95 4.57
CA GLN A 387 13.37 -17.31 4.40
C GLN A 387 12.84 -17.98 3.13
N LYS A 388 11.58 -17.76 2.76
CA LYS A 388 10.97 -18.36 1.57
C LYS A 388 9.98 -17.37 0.98
N ILE A 389 10.03 -17.13 -0.32
CA ILE A 389 9.13 -16.17 -0.97
C ILE A 389 8.84 -16.56 -2.42
N SER A 390 7.56 -16.72 -2.75
CA SER A 390 7.15 -17.20 -4.08
C SER A 390 7.51 -16.23 -5.20
N PHE A 391 7.17 -14.96 -5.05
CA PHE A 391 7.41 -13.93 -6.05
C PHE A 391 7.88 -12.65 -5.36
N PRO A 392 9.20 -12.41 -5.20
CA PRO A 392 9.70 -11.29 -4.40
C PRO A 392 9.07 -9.95 -4.78
N ILE A 393 9.02 -9.63 -6.07
CA ILE A 393 8.22 -8.53 -6.62
C ILE A 393 7.35 -9.04 -7.79
N ARG A 394 6.08 -8.64 -7.81
CA ARG A 394 5.17 -8.89 -8.94
C ARG A 394 4.63 -7.62 -9.55
N ILE A 395 4.55 -7.59 -10.87
CA ILE A 395 3.94 -6.48 -11.62
C ILE A 395 2.92 -7.05 -12.62
N PHE A 396 1.71 -6.52 -12.58
CA PHE A 396 0.63 -6.86 -13.51
C PHE A 396 0.14 -5.59 -14.21
N GLY A 397 0.58 -5.38 -15.45
CA GLY A 397 0.12 -4.28 -16.30
C GLY A 397 0.54 -2.87 -15.84
N GLY A 398 1.84 -2.60 -15.69
CA GLY A 398 2.34 -1.26 -15.34
C GLY A 398 2.34 -0.28 -16.52
N ALA A 399 1.76 0.91 -16.37
CA ALA A 399 1.77 1.91 -17.43
C ALA A 399 2.96 2.89 -17.32
N SER A 400 3.27 3.55 -18.42
CA SER A 400 4.20 4.68 -18.47
C SER A 400 3.44 5.97 -18.69
N GLU A 401 3.94 7.07 -18.14
CA GLU A 401 3.41 8.39 -18.43
C GLU A 401 4.18 9.03 -19.59
N ASN A 402 3.49 9.28 -20.71
CA ASN A 402 4.10 9.74 -21.96
C ASN A 402 4.86 11.07 -21.81
N THR A 403 4.42 11.94 -20.91
CA THR A 403 5.04 13.26 -20.66
C THR A 403 6.30 13.18 -19.81
N LEU A 404 6.41 12.18 -18.93
CA LEU A 404 7.51 12.05 -17.97
C LEU A 404 8.46 10.89 -18.26
N ALA A 405 8.17 10.09 -19.31
CA ALA A 405 8.93 8.90 -19.67
C ALA A 405 9.20 7.96 -18.46
N SER A 406 8.25 7.90 -17.53
CA SER A 406 8.43 7.28 -16.22
C SER A 406 7.40 6.17 -16.03
N GLY A 407 7.89 4.97 -15.75
CA GLY A 407 7.08 3.78 -15.46
C GLY A 407 7.25 3.35 -14.00
N ILE A 408 7.67 2.10 -13.79
CA ILE A 408 8.04 1.58 -12.46
C ILE A 408 9.57 1.54 -12.36
N THR A 409 10.11 2.13 -11.29
CA THR A 409 11.55 2.14 -10.99
C THR A 409 11.81 1.44 -9.67
N ILE A 410 12.64 0.41 -9.68
CA ILE A 410 13.07 -0.37 -8.51
C ILE A 410 14.58 -0.22 -8.40
N ARG A 411 15.04 0.63 -7.45
CA ARG A 411 16.46 0.94 -7.34
C ARG A 411 17.03 0.94 -5.94
N LYS A 412 18.30 0.59 -5.80
CA LYS A 412 19.04 0.67 -4.53
C LYS A 412 18.40 -0.08 -3.36
N ASN A 413 17.55 -1.08 -3.63
CA ASN A 413 16.94 -1.89 -2.58
C ASN A 413 17.90 -3.03 -2.18
N THR A 414 17.74 -3.51 -0.96
CA THR A 414 18.43 -4.71 -0.46
C THR A 414 17.42 -5.84 -0.31
N PHE A 415 17.69 -6.97 -0.99
CA PHE A 415 16.90 -8.19 -0.88
C PHE A 415 17.76 -9.27 -0.21
N THR A 416 17.26 -9.83 0.89
CA THR A 416 17.88 -10.97 1.57
C THR A 416 16.89 -12.12 1.56
N ILE A 417 17.18 -13.13 0.72
CA ILE A 417 16.34 -14.32 0.55
C ILE A 417 17.21 -15.54 0.90
N ASN A 418 17.06 -16.00 2.15
CA ASN A 418 17.96 -16.98 2.75
C ASN A 418 17.68 -18.41 2.27
N GLY A 419 16.41 -18.76 2.08
CA GLY A 419 15.97 -20.04 1.51
C GLY A 419 15.48 -19.85 0.07
N ASP A 420 14.29 -20.37 -0.23
CA ASP A 420 13.87 -20.64 -1.62
C ASP A 420 12.94 -19.59 -2.24
N ILE A 421 13.04 -19.50 -3.57
CA ILE A 421 12.01 -18.95 -4.44
C ILE A 421 11.37 -20.15 -5.16
N PRO A 422 10.20 -20.66 -4.70
CA PRO A 422 9.57 -21.88 -5.20
C PRO A 422 8.83 -21.64 -6.54
N THR A 423 9.50 -21.02 -7.49
CA THR A 423 8.98 -20.81 -8.84
C THR A 423 9.95 -21.35 -9.88
N TYR A 424 9.41 -21.86 -10.99
CA TYR A 424 10.20 -22.41 -12.09
C TYR A 424 11.29 -21.44 -12.56
N TYR A 425 10.95 -20.15 -12.68
CA TYR A 425 11.85 -19.13 -13.20
C TYR A 425 12.90 -18.65 -12.20
N LYS A 426 12.69 -18.87 -10.88
CA LYS A 426 13.61 -18.41 -9.83
C LYS A 426 14.00 -16.92 -10.00
N THR A 427 12.99 -16.07 -10.19
CA THR A 427 13.15 -14.66 -10.60
C THR A 427 12.93 -13.70 -9.43
N LEU A 428 13.72 -12.62 -9.35
CA LEU A 428 13.48 -11.55 -8.39
C LEU A 428 12.21 -10.74 -8.70
N ILE A 429 12.04 -10.31 -9.95
CA ILE A 429 10.88 -9.53 -10.42
C ILE A 429 10.13 -10.31 -11.50
N ASP A 430 8.93 -10.78 -11.16
CA ASP A 430 8.00 -11.44 -12.08
C ASP A 430 7.03 -10.41 -12.67
N VAL A 431 7.08 -10.23 -13.99
CA VAL A 431 6.18 -9.33 -14.71
C VAL A 431 5.17 -10.15 -15.51
N ARG A 432 3.89 -9.88 -15.31
CA ARG A 432 2.80 -10.60 -15.97
C ARG A 432 1.92 -9.70 -16.81
N GLU A 433 1.40 -10.29 -17.88
CA GLU A 433 0.27 -9.72 -18.60
C GLU A 433 -0.98 -9.79 -17.71
N LYS A 434 -1.78 -8.74 -17.72
CA LYS A 434 -3.10 -8.71 -17.06
C LYS A 434 -4.18 -8.66 -18.13
N THR A 435 -5.26 -9.40 -17.92
CA THR A 435 -6.45 -9.34 -18.77
C THR A 435 -7.61 -8.70 -18.03
N GLU A 436 -8.43 -7.95 -18.78
CA GLU A 436 -9.71 -7.41 -18.34
C GLU A 436 -10.70 -7.43 -19.51
N THR A 437 -11.99 -7.61 -19.23
CA THR A 437 -13.06 -7.50 -20.23
C THR A 437 -13.57 -6.06 -20.27
N ILE A 438 -13.43 -5.39 -21.41
CA ILE A 438 -13.85 -3.99 -21.62
C ILE A 438 -14.78 -3.95 -22.83
N GLY A 439 -16.02 -3.48 -22.64
CA GLY A 439 -17.03 -3.45 -23.71
C GLY A 439 -17.27 -4.82 -24.37
N GLY A 440 -17.25 -5.89 -23.56
CA GLY A 440 -17.39 -7.27 -24.05
C GLY A 440 -16.14 -7.87 -24.70
N LYS A 441 -15.03 -7.13 -24.81
CA LYS A 441 -13.78 -7.60 -25.45
C LYS A 441 -12.68 -7.82 -24.42
N LEU A 442 -12.01 -8.97 -24.52
CA LEU A 442 -10.85 -9.30 -23.71
C LEU A 442 -9.65 -8.42 -24.12
N THR A 443 -9.22 -7.55 -23.22
CA THR A 443 -8.09 -6.64 -23.41
C THR A 443 -6.91 -7.11 -22.59
N TYR A 444 -5.70 -6.97 -23.14
CA TYR A 444 -4.46 -7.44 -22.55
C TYR A 444 -3.53 -6.27 -22.24
N PHE A 445 -2.93 -6.30 -21.06
CA PHE A 445 -2.11 -5.22 -20.53
C PHE A 445 -0.73 -5.74 -20.13
N GLY A 446 0.29 -5.32 -20.89
CA GLY A 446 1.69 -5.47 -20.52
C GLY A 446 2.19 -4.31 -19.65
N THR A 447 3.48 -4.34 -19.32
CA THR A 447 4.19 -3.28 -18.62
C THR A 447 4.97 -2.41 -19.60
N SER A 448 4.67 -1.12 -19.66
CA SER A 448 5.26 -0.20 -20.64
C SER A 448 6.73 0.11 -20.38
N LEU A 449 7.11 0.37 -19.13
CA LEU A 449 8.47 0.75 -18.78
C LEU A 449 8.83 0.30 -17.37
N LEU A 450 9.93 -0.44 -17.25
CA LEU A 450 10.49 -0.90 -15.99
C LEU A 450 11.98 -0.54 -15.92
N THR A 451 12.41 0.01 -14.79
CA THR A 451 13.82 0.29 -14.49
C THR A 451 14.23 -0.46 -13.24
N VAL A 452 15.29 -1.27 -13.31
CA VAL A 452 15.82 -2.05 -12.18
C VAL A 452 17.30 -1.81 -12.06
N THR A 453 17.72 -1.05 -11.04
CA THR A 453 19.13 -0.63 -10.93
C THR A 453 19.69 -0.50 -9.53
N GLY A 454 20.96 -0.82 -9.34
CA GLY A 454 21.64 -0.61 -8.07
C GLY A 454 21.15 -1.51 -6.93
N ASN A 455 20.36 -2.55 -7.20
CA ASN A 455 19.81 -3.41 -6.16
C ASN A 455 20.86 -4.41 -5.67
N LYS A 456 20.92 -4.62 -4.35
CA LYS A 456 21.77 -5.62 -3.69
C LYS A 456 20.95 -6.85 -3.35
N ILE A 457 21.31 -8.00 -3.88
CA ILE A 457 20.58 -9.25 -3.74
C ILE A 457 21.51 -10.25 -3.04
N ASN A 458 21.09 -10.72 -1.88
CA ASN A 458 21.76 -11.79 -1.14
C ASN A 458 20.87 -13.01 -1.20
N SER A 459 21.21 -13.96 -2.08
CA SER A 459 20.45 -15.20 -2.26
C SER A 459 21.26 -16.24 -3.04
N LYS A 460 21.05 -17.52 -2.74
CA LYS A 460 21.55 -18.63 -3.56
C LYS A 460 20.56 -19.05 -4.66
N ASN A 461 19.33 -18.56 -4.60
CA ASN A 461 18.21 -19.08 -5.39
C ASN A 461 17.72 -18.17 -6.52
N VAL A 462 18.26 -16.96 -6.66
CA VAL A 462 17.85 -16.06 -7.76
C VAL A 462 18.67 -16.39 -9.02
N LYS A 463 17.98 -16.80 -10.09
CA LYS A 463 18.58 -17.09 -11.41
C LYS A 463 18.39 -15.96 -12.42
N GLN A 464 17.30 -15.22 -12.29
CA GLN A 464 16.93 -14.12 -13.17
C GLN A 464 16.56 -12.89 -12.35
N LEU A 465 16.97 -11.73 -12.82
CA LEU A 465 16.61 -10.44 -12.22
C LEU A 465 15.16 -10.07 -12.57
N VAL A 466 14.82 -10.16 -13.85
CA VAL A 466 13.47 -9.85 -14.36
C VAL A 466 13.06 -10.93 -15.36
N ALA A 467 11.83 -11.40 -15.27
CA ALA A 467 11.25 -12.35 -16.22
C ALA A 467 9.82 -11.94 -16.58
N GLY A 468 9.48 -12.12 -17.85
CA GLY A 468 8.12 -11.98 -18.33
C GLY A 468 7.38 -13.32 -18.31
N THR A 469 6.21 -13.36 -17.67
CA THR A 469 5.29 -14.50 -17.68
C THR A 469 4.03 -14.10 -18.43
N PRO A 470 3.91 -14.41 -19.73
CA PRO A 470 2.80 -13.93 -20.52
C PRO A 470 1.56 -14.82 -20.45
N ILE A 471 0.41 -14.25 -20.86
CA ILE A 471 -0.79 -15.03 -21.22
C ILE A 471 -0.72 -15.39 -22.72
N ARG A 472 -0.25 -14.48 -23.57
CA ARG A 472 -0.03 -14.70 -25.01
C ARG A 472 1.46 -14.78 -25.35
N LYS A 473 1.89 -15.50 -26.39
CA LYS A 473 3.32 -15.57 -26.78
C LYS A 473 3.89 -14.24 -27.35
N LEU A 474 3.80 -13.16 -26.59
CA LEU A 474 4.18 -11.78 -26.89
C LEU A 474 4.96 -11.19 -25.71
N PRO A 475 5.81 -10.18 -25.93
CA PRO A 475 6.49 -9.52 -24.83
C PRO A 475 5.53 -8.87 -23.83
N VAL A 476 5.79 -9.07 -22.54
CA VAL A 476 5.00 -8.44 -21.45
C VAL A 476 5.66 -7.19 -20.88
N VAL A 477 6.95 -6.96 -21.18
CA VAL A 477 7.63 -5.70 -20.87
C VAL A 477 8.07 -5.05 -22.18
N ASN A 478 7.59 -3.84 -22.42
CA ASN A 478 7.91 -3.10 -23.63
C ASN A 478 9.36 -2.59 -23.61
N THR A 479 9.76 -1.96 -22.50
CA THR A 479 11.12 -1.46 -22.31
C THR A 479 11.58 -1.77 -20.89
N LEU A 480 12.75 -2.40 -20.77
CA LEU A 480 13.39 -2.72 -19.50
C LEU A 480 14.78 -2.08 -19.44
N TYR A 481 15.02 -1.24 -18.45
CA TYR A 481 16.35 -0.73 -18.13
C TYR A 481 16.98 -1.48 -16.97
N LEU A 482 18.22 -1.92 -17.13
CA LEU A 482 18.98 -2.70 -16.14
C LEU A 482 20.37 -2.10 -15.89
N GLY A 483 20.83 -2.06 -14.64
CA GLY A 483 22.22 -1.67 -14.38
C GLY A 483 22.63 -1.78 -12.91
N GLN A 484 23.92 -1.93 -12.63
CA GLN A 484 24.48 -1.84 -11.28
C GLN A 484 23.85 -2.77 -10.21
N ASN A 485 23.15 -3.84 -10.60
CA ASN A 485 22.58 -4.81 -9.67
C ASN A 485 23.64 -5.85 -9.31
N THR A 486 23.63 -6.33 -8.06
CA THR A 486 24.57 -7.35 -7.58
C THR A 486 23.84 -8.54 -6.95
N LEU A 487 24.30 -9.76 -7.26
CA LEU A 487 23.92 -11.00 -6.56
C LEU A 487 25.14 -11.50 -5.79
N ASN A 488 25.02 -11.58 -4.45
CA ASN A 488 26.12 -11.93 -3.54
C ASN A 488 27.40 -11.16 -3.90
N THR A 489 27.26 -9.82 -3.93
CA THR A 489 28.29 -8.82 -4.27
C THR A 489 28.84 -8.85 -5.70
N LYS A 490 28.46 -9.81 -6.55
CA LYS A 490 28.89 -9.90 -7.95
C LYS A 490 27.90 -9.22 -8.90
N PRO A 491 28.34 -8.55 -9.98
CA PRO A 491 27.42 -7.99 -10.98
C PRO A 491 26.41 -9.02 -11.49
N PHE A 492 25.13 -8.65 -11.59
CA PHE A 492 24.06 -9.57 -11.96
C PHE A 492 22.99 -8.89 -12.82
N GLN A 493 22.84 -9.32 -14.07
CA GLN A 493 21.88 -8.76 -15.04
C GLN A 493 21.14 -9.83 -15.85
N ASN A 494 21.10 -11.08 -15.36
CA ASN A 494 20.45 -12.17 -16.08
C ASN A 494 18.95 -11.91 -16.22
N ILE A 495 18.39 -12.13 -17.40
CA ILE A 495 16.99 -11.88 -17.71
C ILE A 495 16.27 -13.14 -18.20
N GLY A 496 14.95 -13.16 -18.00
CA GLY A 496 14.04 -14.19 -18.49
C GLY A 496 13.43 -13.86 -19.86
N GLY A 497 12.38 -14.62 -20.19
CA GLY A 497 11.70 -14.56 -21.49
C GLY A 497 10.66 -13.45 -21.58
N TYR A 498 10.14 -13.23 -22.77
CA TYR A 498 9.03 -12.32 -23.07
C TYR A 498 9.28 -10.86 -22.66
N LEU A 499 10.51 -10.40 -22.90
CA LEU A 499 10.91 -9.00 -22.77
C LEU A 499 11.31 -8.50 -24.16
N ASP A 500 10.86 -7.30 -24.53
CA ASP A 500 11.07 -6.76 -25.87
C ASP A 500 12.41 -6.03 -26.01
N SER A 501 12.49 -4.82 -25.44
CA SER A 501 13.68 -3.97 -25.53
C SER A 501 14.36 -3.90 -24.17
N VAL A 502 15.37 -4.72 -23.97
CA VAL A 502 16.16 -4.75 -22.73
C VAL A 502 17.47 -4.00 -22.94
N ILE A 503 17.69 -2.98 -22.12
CA ILE A 503 18.76 -2.00 -22.29
C ILE A 503 19.54 -1.93 -20.99
N GLN A 504 20.84 -2.17 -21.08
CA GLN A 504 21.75 -1.82 -20.00
C GLN A 504 21.82 -0.29 -19.92
N LEU A 505 21.59 0.27 -18.72
CA LEU A 505 21.51 1.70 -18.47
C LEU A 505 22.61 2.47 -19.23
N PRO A 506 22.24 3.32 -20.21
CA PRO A 506 23.21 4.10 -20.96
C PRO A 506 23.96 5.09 -20.08
N SER A 507 25.20 5.38 -20.43
CA SER A 507 26.01 6.44 -19.83
C SER A 507 26.43 7.46 -20.88
N TYR A 508 26.39 8.74 -20.52
CA TYR A 508 26.88 9.82 -21.36
C TYR A 508 28.15 10.43 -20.75
N LYS A 509 29.26 10.36 -21.48
CA LYS A 509 30.55 10.93 -21.03
C LYS A 509 31.26 11.56 -22.23
N LYS A 510 31.69 12.83 -22.07
CA LYS A 510 32.47 13.57 -23.10
C LYS A 510 31.86 13.52 -24.51
N GLY A 511 30.54 13.71 -24.61
CA GLY A 511 29.87 13.69 -25.91
C GLY A 511 29.65 12.29 -26.49
N VAL A 512 29.86 11.22 -25.73
CA VAL A 512 29.69 9.83 -26.20
C VAL A 512 28.64 9.13 -25.34
N ILE A 513 27.70 8.44 -26.00
CA ILE A 513 26.79 7.51 -25.32
C ILE A 513 27.33 6.10 -25.46
N THR A 514 27.48 5.42 -24.33
CA THR A 514 27.74 3.99 -24.28
C THR A 514 26.61 3.27 -23.57
N GLY A 515 26.34 2.04 -23.96
CA GLY A 515 25.33 1.20 -23.33
C GLY A 515 25.36 -0.19 -23.91
N GLY A 516 24.33 -0.98 -23.63
CA GLY A 516 24.19 -2.31 -24.21
C GLY A 516 22.74 -2.71 -24.39
N VAL A 517 22.50 -3.62 -25.32
CA VAL A 517 21.21 -4.24 -25.57
C VAL A 517 21.31 -5.73 -25.24
N MET A 518 20.30 -6.25 -24.55
CA MET A 518 20.19 -7.66 -24.18
C MET A 518 18.99 -8.28 -24.88
N TRP A 519 19.14 -9.54 -25.29
CA TRP A 519 18.05 -10.32 -25.89
C TRP A 519 17.45 -11.21 -24.81
N SER A 520 16.12 -11.16 -24.65
CA SER A 520 15.45 -12.23 -23.93
C SER A 520 15.64 -13.55 -24.69
N PHE A 521 15.65 -14.70 -24.01
CA PHE A 521 15.89 -15.97 -24.69
C PHE A 521 14.83 -16.31 -25.76
N THR A 522 13.64 -15.71 -25.67
CA THR A 522 12.57 -15.80 -26.67
C THR A 522 12.71 -14.82 -27.83
N ASP A 523 13.61 -13.84 -27.74
CA ASP A 523 13.79 -12.82 -28.76
C ASP A 523 14.66 -13.34 -29.92
N GLN A 524 14.06 -13.41 -31.12
CA GLN A 524 14.71 -13.83 -32.36
C GLN A 524 15.04 -12.65 -33.29
N SER A 525 14.75 -11.42 -32.87
CA SER A 525 14.92 -10.24 -33.71
C SER A 525 16.39 -9.83 -33.90
N THR A 526 16.70 -9.35 -35.10
CA THR A 526 17.89 -8.53 -35.32
C THR A 526 17.59 -7.12 -34.85
N LYS A 527 18.50 -6.49 -34.09
CA LYS A 527 18.30 -5.13 -33.57
C LYS A 527 19.23 -4.14 -34.22
N THR A 528 18.68 -3.05 -34.71
CA THR A 528 19.42 -1.90 -35.22
C THR A 528 19.16 -0.71 -34.31
N ILE A 529 20.22 0.00 -33.91
CA ILE A 529 20.13 1.16 -33.03
C ILE A 529 20.57 2.43 -33.74
N GLN A 530 19.94 3.55 -33.39
CA GLN A 530 20.30 4.87 -33.92
C GLN A 530 19.90 5.96 -32.93
N LEU A 531 20.76 6.95 -32.70
CA LEU A 531 20.37 8.17 -32.02
C LEU A 531 19.62 9.09 -32.96
N LYS A 532 18.49 9.62 -32.50
CA LYS A 532 17.74 10.68 -33.18
C LYS A 532 17.30 11.76 -32.19
N ASP A 533 17.05 12.97 -32.68
CA ASP A 533 16.43 14.02 -31.88
C ASP A 533 14.91 13.80 -31.70
N SER A 534 14.24 14.73 -31.01
CA SER A 534 12.79 14.68 -30.80
C SER A 534 11.96 14.84 -32.08
N ALA A 535 12.52 15.48 -33.11
CA ALA A 535 11.89 15.62 -34.43
C ALA A 535 12.13 14.38 -35.33
N GLY A 536 12.96 13.42 -34.88
CA GLY A 536 13.30 12.23 -35.64
C GLY A 536 14.46 12.42 -36.63
N LYS A 537 15.21 13.52 -36.54
CA LYS A 537 16.45 13.72 -37.31
C LYS A 537 17.55 12.82 -36.76
N ALA A 538 18.25 12.12 -37.64
CA ALA A 538 19.35 11.25 -37.26
C ALA A 538 20.53 12.04 -36.68
N LEU A 539 21.03 11.58 -35.53
CA LEU A 539 22.25 12.08 -34.87
C LEU A 539 23.46 11.16 -35.11
N THR A 540 23.22 9.94 -35.58
CA THR A 540 24.23 8.91 -35.83
C THR A 540 23.83 8.05 -37.03
N LYS A 541 24.78 7.34 -37.62
CA LYS A 541 24.47 6.24 -38.56
C LYS A 541 23.86 5.06 -37.78
N PRO A 542 22.93 4.30 -38.39
CA PRO A 542 22.37 3.12 -37.75
C PRO A 542 23.44 2.04 -37.54
N ILE A 543 23.41 1.37 -36.39
CA ILE A 543 24.30 0.26 -36.05
C ILE A 543 23.46 -1.00 -35.86
N THR A 544 23.72 -2.03 -36.67
CA THR A 544 23.10 -3.35 -36.47
C THR A 544 23.90 -4.14 -35.44
N LEU A 545 23.23 -4.57 -34.39
CA LEU A 545 23.83 -5.33 -33.30
C LEU A 545 23.77 -6.83 -33.59
N LYS A 546 24.87 -7.53 -33.34
CA LYS A 546 24.90 -9.00 -33.36
C LYS A 546 24.19 -9.52 -32.12
N LYS A 547 23.34 -10.54 -32.30
CA LYS A 547 22.62 -11.18 -31.20
C LYS A 547 23.63 -11.78 -30.20
N GLY A 548 23.41 -11.52 -28.92
CA GLY A 548 24.22 -12.06 -27.83
C GLY A 548 23.55 -11.84 -26.47
N ALA A 549 24.17 -12.34 -25.41
CA ALA A 549 23.70 -12.10 -24.04
C ALA A 549 23.72 -10.59 -23.71
N LEU A 550 24.73 -9.88 -24.21
CA LEU A 550 24.86 -8.42 -24.15
C LEU A 550 25.61 -7.94 -25.40
N ALA A 551 25.01 -7.06 -26.19
CA ALA A 551 25.68 -6.36 -27.27
C ALA A 551 25.91 -4.89 -26.88
N ASN A 552 27.17 -4.54 -26.64
CA ASN A 552 27.55 -3.18 -26.30
C ASN A 552 27.51 -2.27 -27.53
N PHE A 553 27.21 -1.00 -27.30
CA PHE A 553 27.28 0.03 -28.33
C PHE A 553 27.98 1.29 -27.83
N THR A 554 28.55 2.03 -28.78
CA THR A 554 29.14 3.36 -28.57
C THR A 554 28.64 4.26 -29.68
N LEU A 555 28.03 5.39 -29.31
CA LEU A 555 27.38 6.32 -30.23
C LEU A 555 27.94 7.72 -29.98
N LYS A 556 28.51 8.33 -31.03
CA LYS A 556 29.02 9.71 -31.03
C LYS A 556 28.08 10.58 -31.88
N PRO A 557 27.18 11.38 -31.26
CA PRO A 557 26.28 12.26 -31.99
C PRO A 557 27.06 13.31 -32.80
N THR A 558 26.54 13.65 -33.97
CA THR A 558 27.14 14.61 -34.91
C THR A 558 27.14 16.06 -34.40
N TYR A 559 26.41 16.39 -33.33
CA TYR A 559 26.40 17.73 -32.70
C TYR A 559 26.12 17.67 -31.18
N SER A 560 26.61 18.66 -30.44
CA SER A 560 26.62 18.74 -28.96
C SER A 560 25.27 19.17 -28.33
N ALA A 561 24.16 18.60 -28.77
CA ALA A 561 22.91 18.65 -28.03
C ALA A 561 22.75 17.34 -27.26
N LYS A 562 22.34 17.39 -25.98
CA LYS A 562 22.04 16.17 -25.19
C LYS A 562 21.05 15.31 -25.99
N PRO A 563 21.46 14.13 -26.47
CA PRO A 563 20.63 13.28 -27.30
C PRO A 563 19.40 12.81 -26.53
N LYS A 564 18.25 12.85 -27.20
CA LYS A 564 16.94 12.78 -26.57
C LYS A 564 16.34 11.37 -26.61
N LEU A 565 16.56 10.66 -27.72
CA LEU A 565 15.96 9.35 -27.98
C LEU A 565 16.94 8.38 -28.63
N LEU A 566 17.04 7.18 -28.07
CA LEU A 566 17.60 6.00 -28.71
C LEU A 566 16.49 5.30 -29.49
N TRP A 567 16.68 5.09 -30.78
CA TRP A 567 15.75 4.33 -31.60
C TRP A 567 16.27 2.91 -31.71
N ILE A 568 15.46 1.93 -31.34
CA ILE A 568 15.78 0.51 -31.43
C ILE A 568 14.78 -0.12 -32.39
N THR A 569 15.25 -0.55 -33.55
CA THR A 569 14.47 -1.25 -34.56
C THR A 569 14.73 -2.74 -34.45
N SER A 570 13.70 -3.50 -34.04
CA SER A 570 13.70 -4.96 -33.98
C SER A 570 13.09 -5.51 -35.27
N LYS A 571 13.81 -6.36 -36.00
CA LYS A 571 13.38 -6.97 -37.27
C LYS A 571 13.31 -8.50 -37.16
N ILE A 572 12.18 -9.09 -37.55
CA ILE A 572 11.96 -10.53 -37.73
C ILE A 572 11.38 -10.74 -39.13
N GLY A 573 12.14 -11.40 -40.01
CA GLY A 573 11.74 -11.54 -41.42
C GLY A 573 11.52 -10.18 -42.09
N LYS A 574 10.32 -9.97 -42.65
CA LYS A 574 9.91 -8.69 -43.28
C LYS A 574 9.33 -7.67 -42.28
N THR A 575 9.00 -8.09 -41.06
CA THR A 575 8.37 -7.24 -40.06
C THR A 575 9.44 -6.49 -39.25
N ALA A 576 9.31 -5.17 -39.16
CA ALA A 576 10.18 -4.32 -38.35
C ALA A 576 9.34 -3.45 -37.41
N VAL A 577 9.74 -3.40 -36.14
CA VAL A 577 9.11 -2.55 -35.11
C VAL A 577 10.20 -1.64 -34.53
N THR A 578 9.94 -0.34 -34.51
CA THR A 578 10.88 0.64 -33.95
C THR A 578 10.36 1.22 -32.66
N LYS A 579 11.17 1.13 -31.60
CA LYS A 579 10.90 1.75 -30.31
C LYS A 579 11.75 2.98 -30.08
N LYS A 580 11.12 4.00 -29.51
CA LYS A 580 11.77 5.24 -29.10
C LYS A 580 12.01 5.16 -27.60
N VAL A 581 13.28 5.20 -27.23
CA VAL A 581 13.77 4.98 -25.87
C VAL A 581 14.30 6.32 -25.37
N PRO A 582 13.61 7.01 -24.45
CA PRO A 582 14.05 8.28 -23.90
C PRO A 582 15.33 8.12 -23.08
N LEU A 583 16.34 8.92 -23.40
CA LEU A 583 17.65 8.92 -22.72
C LEU A 583 17.73 9.93 -21.57
N TYR A 584 16.65 10.68 -21.29
CA TYR A 584 16.63 11.76 -20.28
C TYR A 584 16.68 11.30 -18.81
N LEU A 585 16.81 10.01 -18.57
CA LEU A 585 17.10 9.50 -17.22
C LEU A 585 18.60 9.64 -16.86
N PHE A 586 19.43 10.25 -17.74
CA PHE A 586 20.89 10.25 -17.68
C PHE A 586 21.53 11.63 -17.89
#